data_AF-A0A1B7UWV4-F1
#
_entry.id   AF-A0A1B7UWV4-F1
#
_cell.length_a   1.000
_cell.length_b   1.000
_cell.length_c   1.000
_cell.angle_alpha   90.00
_cell.angle_beta   90.00
_cell.angle_gamma   90.00
#
_symmetry.space_group_name_H-M   'P 1'
#
loop_
_entity.id
_entity.type
_entity.pdbx_description
1 polymer ?
#
loop_
_entity_poly.entity_id
_entity_poly.type
_entity_poly.pdbx_seq_one_letter_code
_entity_poly.pdbx_strand_id
1 'polypeptide(L)'
;MTFISCKLEKYPLILSAEIPDSLRLVIERIQSYSYAELYEEKDIQGISLEDSLITVFDAIEKEKNSLDTSYCYFFMSIVMGIAVQPTIKTYLPRETITGNIFQYLFRDWIYSQHNYQPNFNVSFQDYQNYLGQYQALDEAVDVFENMLQVLESIKTREAILNILDDCFQGYAIFPGSQGRRELFDWWLLDVVPSVFCGRLPKNIHTLKGVGKMTQHITKIRDYFFKVVGNNQSQGNTNLEKQDLLLRFLASDK
;
A
#
# COMPACT_ATOMS: atom_id res chain seq x y z
N MET A 1 -13.87 13.50 29.67
CA MET A 1 -13.57 13.54 28.22
C MET A 1 -14.58 12.67 27.52
N THR A 2 -15.42 13.29 26.70
CA THR A 2 -16.51 12.62 26.01
C THR A 2 -15.95 12.05 24.72
N PHE A 3 -15.63 10.76 24.72
CA PHE A 3 -15.07 10.09 23.55
C PHE A 3 -16.17 9.94 22.50
N ILE A 4 -15.92 10.49 21.32
CA ILE A 4 -16.71 10.24 20.13
C ILE A 4 -16.47 8.76 19.83
N SER A 5 -17.40 7.91 20.27
CA SER A 5 -17.67 6.64 19.61
C SER A 5 -17.93 7.00 18.16
N CYS A 6 -16.89 6.88 17.33
CA CYS A 6 -17.07 6.88 15.90
C CYS A 6 -17.88 5.60 15.66
N LYS A 7 -19.20 5.72 15.64
CA LYS A 7 -20.06 4.72 15.06
C LYS A 7 -19.45 4.47 13.69
N LEU A 8 -18.85 3.29 13.53
CA LEU A 8 -18.71 2.65 12.24
C LEU A 8 -20.06 2.84 11.56
N GLU A 9 -20.19 3.88 10.73
CA GLU A 9 -20.96 3.74 9.51
C GLU A 9 -20.25 2.58 8.83
N LYS A 10 -20.75 1.37 9.18
CA LYS A 10 -20.35 0.06 8.69
C LYS A 10 -19.80 0.31 7.32
N TYR A 11 -18.51 0.08 7.07
CA TYR A 11 -17.99 -0.04 5.72
C TYR A 11 -19.04 -0.86 4.99
N PRO A 12 -19.91 -0.26 4.17
CA PRO A 12 -21.01 -1.00 3.61
C PRO A 12 -20.27 -1.94 2.71
N LEU A 13 -20.21 -3.24 3.07
CA LEU A 13 -19.43 -4.27 2.40
C LEU A 13 -19.31 -3.84 0.95
N ILE A 14 -18.15 -3.30 0.55
CA ILE A 14 -17.96 -2.88 -0.84
C ILE A 14 -17.68 -4.18 -1.62
N LEU A 15 -18.51 -5.19 -1.39
CA LEU A 15 -18.68 -6.40 -2.15
C LEU A 15 -19.66 -6.15 -3.31
N SER A 16 -19.85 -4.89 -3.71
CA SER A 16 -20.32 -4.57 -5.05
C SER A 16 -19.17 -4.61 -6.07
N ALA A 17 -17.99 -5.09 -5.68
CA ALA A 17 -16.84 -5.19 -6.55
C ALA A 17 -16.96 -6.43 -7.45
N GLU A 18 -16.56 -6.28 -8.71
CA GLU A 18 -16.40 -7.30 -9.75
C GLU A 18 -15.27 -8.31 -9.41
N ILE A 19 -15.17 -8.75 -8.16
CA ILE A 19 -14.22 -9.78 -7.74
C ILE A 19 -14.88 -11.17 -7.83
N PRO A 20 -14.12 -12.22 -8.18
CA PRO A 20 -14.62 -13.59 -8.18
C PRO A 20 -15.13 -14.03 -6.81
N ASP A 21 -16.15 -14.90 -6.81
CA ASP A 21 -16.72 -15.47 -5.58
C ASP A 21 -15.66 -16.20 -4.73
N SER A 22 -14.68 -16.84 -5.37
CA SER A 22 -13.55 -17.49 -4.70
C SER A 22 -12.75 -16.52 -3.82
N LEU A 23 -12.40 -15.34 -4.34
CA LEU A 23 -11.71 -14.30 -3.59
C LEU A 23 -12.63 -13.68 -2.51
N ARG A 24 -13.89 -13.43 -2.86
CA ARG A 24 -14.89 -12.89 -1.91
C ARG A 24 -15.05 -13.79 -0.69
N LEU A 25 -15.19 -15.10 -0.88
CA LEU A 25 -15.33 -16.07 0.21
C LEU A 25 -14.08 -16.13 1.09
N VAL A 26 -12.89 -15.96 0.51
CA VAL A 26 -11.63 -15.88 1.28
C VAL A 26 -11.60 -14.63 2.16
N ILE A 27 -11.98 -13.48 1.60
CA ILE A 27 -12.08 -12.20 2.33
C ILE A 27 -13.07 -12.33 3.50
N GLU A 28 -14.29 -12.82 3.24
CA GLU A 28 -15.32 -13.00 4.27
C GLU A 28 -14.86 -13.93 5.41
N ARG A 29 -14.16 -15.01 5.06
CA ARG A 29 -13.61 -15.95 6.03
C ARG A 29 -12.53 -15.29 6.89
N ILE A 30 -11.54 -14.66 6.27
CA ILE A 30 -10.43 -14.00 6.96
C ILE A 30 -10.93 -12.86 7.86
N GLN A 31 -11.90 -12.09 7.38
CA GLN A 31 -12.54 -11.05 8.18
C GLN A 31 -13.20 -11.62 9.45
N SER A 32 -13.68 -12.86 9.44
CA SER A 32 -14.31 -13.47 10.61
C SER A 32 -13.32 -13.91 11.70
N TYR A 33 -12.02 -13.94 11.40
CA TYR A 33 -10.99 -14.34 12.33
C TYR A 33 -10.63 -13.20 13.30
N SER A 34 -9.92 -13.56 14.37
CA SER A 34 -9.41 -12.67 15.40
C SER A 34 -7.92 -12.95 15.57
N TYR A 35 -7.12 -11.89 15.67
CA TYR A 35 -5.66 -11.97 15.61
C TYR A 35 -5.02 -11.35 16.85
N ALA A 36 -4.10 -12.09 17.47
CA ALA A 36 -3.35 -11.58 18.62
C ALA A 36 -2.42 -10.41 18.21
N GLU A 37 -1.90 -10.46 16.98
CA GLU A 37 -1.03 -9.47 16.35
C GLU A 37 -1.74 -8.12 16.13
N LEU A 38 -3.08 -8.15 16.04
CA LEU A 38 -3.94 -6.97 16.00
C LEU A 38 -4.44 -6.55 17.40
N TYR A 39 -3.92 -7.18 18.47
CA TYR A 39 -4.31 -6.99 19.87
C TYR A 39 -5.77 -7.32 20.18
N GLU A 40 -6.33 -8.31 19.49
CA GLU A 40 -7.67 -8.82 19.78
C GLU A 40 -7.61 -9.86 20.91
N GLU A 41 -8.50 -9.76 21.90
CA GLU A 41 -8.49 -10.58 23.12
C GLU A 41 -8.78 -12.08 22.89
N LYS A 42 -9.13 -12.48 21.66
CA LYS A 42 -9.69 -13.80 21.34
C LYS A 42 -9.02 -14.45 20.13
N ASP A 43 -7.74 -14.75 20.22
CA ASP A 43 -7.16 -15.74 19.29
C ASP A 43 -7.66 -17.16 19.66
N ILE A 44 -8.89 -17.48 19.22
CA ILE A 44 -9.55 -18.76 19.50
C ILE A 44 -9.05 -19.86 18.55
N GLN A 45 -8.46 -19.47 17.41
CA GLN A 45 -8.20 -20.38 16.29
C GLN A 45 -6.70 -20.69 16.10
N GLY A 46 -5.81 -19.89 16.69
CA GLY A 46 -4.35 -20.05 16.56
C GLY A 46 -3.87 -19.79 15.13
N ILE A 47 -4.63 -18.99 14.36
CA ILE A 47 -4.30 -18.63 12.98
C ILE A 47 -3.53 -17.32 13.02
N SER A 48 -2.33 -17.31 12.45
CA SER A 48 -1.53 -16.09 12.39
C SER A 48 -2.11 -15.09 11.37
N LEU A 49 -1.82 -13.81 11.60
CA LEU A 49 -2.12 -12.75 10.63
C LEU A 49 -1.40 -13.02 9.30
N GLU A 50 -0.13 -13.45 9.36
CA GLU A 50 0.68 -13.79 8.19
C GLU A 50 0.04 -14.88 7.33
N ASP A 51 -0.42 -15.99 7.94
CA ASP A 51 -1.13 -17.06 7.23
C ASP A 51 -2.37 -16.55 6.50
N SER A 52 -3.04 -15.56 7.09
CA SER A 52 -4.21 -14.93 6.48
C SER A 52 -3.83 -14.05 5.30
N LEU A 53 -2.76 -13.25 5.42
CA LEU A 53 -2.23 -12.48 4.29
C LEU A 53 -1.83 -13.39 3.12
N ILE A 54 -1.10 -14.48 3.41
CA ILE A 54 -0.71 -15.51 2.44
C ILE A 54 -1.95 -16.09 1.76
N THR A 55 -2.99 -16.41 2.53
CA THR A 55 -4.24 -16.97 2.01
C THR A 55 -4.97 -16.00 1.06
N VAL A 56 -4.94 -14.69 1.32
CA VAL A 56 -5.46 -13.67 0.38
C VAL A 56 -4.66 -13.67 -0.91
N PHE A 57 -3.34 -13.67 -0.82
CA PHE A 57 -2.45 -13.64 -1.99
C PHE A 57 -2.58 -14.90 -2.85
N ASP A 58 -2.67 -16.08 -2.24
CA ASP A 58 -2.96 -17.32 -2.95
C ASP A 58 -4.30 -17.28 -3.68
N ALA A 59 -5.31 -16.58 -3.12
CA ALA A 59 -6.60 -16.42 -3.78
C ALA A 59 -6.51 -15.48 -4.98
N ILE A 60 -5.76 -14.37 -4.89
CA ILE A 60 -5.52 -13.46 -6.02
C ILE A 60 -4.78 -14.20 -7.15
N GLU A 61 -3.73 -14.95 -6.79
CA GLU A 61 -2.87 -15.68 -7.74
C GLU A 61 -3.61 -16.81 -8.47
N LYS A 62 -4.65 -17.38 -7.87
CA LYS A 62 -5.51 -18.37 -8.54
C LYS A 62 -6.41 -17.76 -9.61
N GLU A 63 -6.79 -16.50 -9.44
CA GLU A 63 -7.75 -15.81 -10.31
C GLU A 63 -7.09 -14.99 -11.41
N LYS A 64 -5.78 -14.71 -11.29
CA LYS A 64 -5.03 -13.85 -12.21
C LYS A 64 -3.80 -14.55 -12.76
N ASN A 65 -3.41 -14.19 -14.00
CA ASN A 65 -2.10 -14.59 -14.52
C ASN A 65 -0.98 -13.86 -13.75
N SER A 66 0.26 -14.34 -13.88
CA SER A 66 1.41 -13.80 -13.15
C SER A 66 1.65 -12.30 -13.36
N LEU A 67 1.37 -11.79 -14.57
CA LEU A 67 1.53 -10.37 -14.88
C LEU A 67 0.50 -9.53 -14.12
N ASP A 68 -0.79 -9.89 -14.19
CA ASP A 68 -1.85 -9.17 -13.49
C ASP A 68 -1.72 -9.28 -11.96
N THR A 69 -1.20 -10.39 -11.45
CA THR A 69 -0.82 -10.54 -10.04
C THR A 69 0.27 -9.55 -9.66
N SER A 70 1.34 -9.44 -10.46
CA SER A 70 2.41 -8.47 -10.19
C SER A 70 1.89 -7.03 -10.17
N TYR A 71 0.87 -6.74 -10.98
CA TYR A 71 0.24 -5.41 -11.05
C TYR A 71 -0.56 -5.14 -9.78
N CYS A 72 -1.27 -6.15 -9.26
CA CYS A 72 -1.96 -6.03 -7.99
C CYS A 72 -0.99 -5.72 -6.85
N TYR A 73 0.12 -6.46 -6.75
CA TYR A 73 1.11 -6.22 -5.69
C TYR A 73 1.78 -4.86 -5.81
N PHE A 74 2.11 -4.44 -7.03
CA PHE A 74 2.61 -3.09 -7.30
C PHE A 74 1.63 -2.01 -6.83
N PHE A 75 0.37 -2.09 -7.24
CA PHE A 75 -0.61 -1.06 -6.86
C PHE A 75 -0.97 -1.08 -5.38
N MET A 76 -0.96 -2.26 -4.74
CA MET A 76 -1.12 -2.38 -3.30
C MET A 76 0.04 -1.70 -2.56
N SER A 77 1.29 -1.89 -3.00
CA SER A 77 2.44 -1.22 -2.40
C SER A 77 2.38 0.29 -2.54
N ILE A 78 1.90 0.80 -3.69
CA ILE A 78 1.64 2.23 -3.89
C ILE A 78 0.60 2.72 -2.86
N VAL A 79 -0.50 2.00 -2.66
CA VAL A 79 -1.53 2.35 -1.66
C VAL A 79 -0.95 2.43 -0.25
N MET A 80 -0.19 1.41 0.16
CA MET A 80 0.45 1.37 1.48
C MET A 80 1.48 2.49 1.65
N GLY A 81 2.30 2.77 0.64
CA GLY A 81 3.26 3.89 0.67
C GLY A 81 2.59 5.25 0.89
N ILE A 82 1.42 5.49 0.30
CA ILE A 82 0.65 6.72 0.55
C ILE A 82 0.17 6.77 2.00
N ALA A 83 -0.29 5.63 2.51
CA ALA A 83 -0.82 5.49 3.87
C ALA A 83 0.25 5.73 4.95
N VAL A 84 1.49 5.34 4.67
CA VAL A 84 2.68 5.51 5.53
C VAL A 84 3.28 6.91 5.44
N GLN A 85 3.14 7.61 4.30
CA GLN A 85 3.75 8.92 4.08
C GLN A 85 3.52 9.96 5.22
N PRO A 86 2.34 10.04 5.87
CA PRO A 86 2.13 10.92 7.02
C PRO A 86 3.02 10.62 8.23
N THR A 87 3.38 9.35 8.46
CA THR A 87 4.29 8.94 9.54
C THR A 87 5.67 9.53 9.29
N ILE A 88 6.27 9.31 8.12
CA ILE A 88 7.56 9.91 7.76
C ILE A 88 7.50 11.43 7.90
N LYS A 89 6.44 12.09 7.42
CA LYS A 89 6.30 13.55 7.52
C LYS A 89 6.12 14.09 8.94
N THR A 90 5.79 13.24 9.91
CA THR A 90 5.72 13.63 11.32
C THR A 90 7.12 13.84 11.88
N TYR A 91 8.09 13.02 11.46
CA TYR A 91 9.49 13.12 11.86
C TYR A 91 10.32 14.01 10.91
N LEU A 92 10.00 13.97 9.61
CA LEU A 92 10.72 14.65 8.53
C LEU A 92 9.77 15.48 7.66
N PRO A 93 9.22 16.62 8.14
CA PRO A 93 8.19 17.37 7.42
C PRO A 93 8.60 17.93 6.05
N ARG A 94 9.91 18.09 5.82
CA ARG A 94 10.49 18.69 4.60
C ARG A 94 11.15 17.67 3.68
N GLU A 95 11.01 16.37 3.96
CA GLU A 95 11.57 15.34 3.10
C GLU A 95 10.95 15.36 1.70
N THR A 96 11.76 14.98 0.72
CA THR A 96 11.32 14.79 -0.67
C THR A 96 11.55 13.36 -1.17
N ILE A 97 12.12 12.49 -0.32
CA ILE A 97 12.53 11.13 -0.68
C ILE A 97 11.30 10.31 -1.08
N THR A 98 10.22 10.36 -0.31
CA THR A 98 9.02 9.56 -0.59
C THR A 98 8.45 9.88 -1.98
N GLY A 99 8.42 11.17 -2.34
CA GLY A 99 8.01 11.62 -3.67
C GLY A 99 8.97 11.24 -4.79
N ASN A 100 10.28 11.15 -4.50
CA ASN A 100 11.27 10.67 -5.46
C ASN A 100 11.15 9.16 -5.69
N ILE A 101 10.84 8.38 -4.65
CA ILE A 101 10.57 6.95 -4.76
C ILE A 101 9.34 6.69 -5.63
N PHE A 102 8.22 7.40 -5.43
CA PHE A 102 7.06 7.28 -6.31
C PHE A 102 7.39 7.59 -7.77
N GLN A 103 8.13 8.68 -8.02
CA GLN A 103 8.56 9.03 -9.38
C GLN A 103 9.46 7.95 -9.98
N TYR A 104 10.39 7.41 -9.20
CA TYR A 104 11.24 6.31 -9.63
C TYR A 104 10.41 5.07 -10.00
N LEU A 105 9.52 4.63 -9.13
CA LEU A 105 8.67 3.47 -9.36
C LEU A 105 7.81 3.60 -10.62
N PHE A 106 7.15 4.75 -10.83
CA PHE A 106 6.37 4.96 -12.04
C PHE A 106 7.24 5.01 -13.30
N ARG A 107 8.42 5.61 -13.20
CA ARG A 107 9.36 5.66 -14.32
C ARG A 107 9.86 4.26 -14.69
N ASP A 108 10.34 3.51 -13.70
CA ASP A 108 10.89 2.18 -13.94
C ASP A 108 9.80 1.21 -14.44
N TRP A 109 8.59 1.33 -13.90
CA TRP A 109 7.43 0.60 -14.40
C TRP A 109 7.18 0.83 -15.88
N ILE A 110 7.09 2.10 -16.31
CA ILE A 110 6.70 2.50 -17.68
C ILE A 110 7.82 2.31 -18.69
N TYR A 111 9.07 2.64 -18.32
CA TYR A 111 10.19 2.73 -19.26
C TYR A 111 11.19 1.57 -19.12
N SER A 112 11.03 0.70 -18.11
CA SER A 112 11.85 -0.50 -17.87
C SER A 112 13.35 -0.27 -18.08
N GLN A 113 13.86 0.82 -17.52
CA GLN A 113 15.26 1.20 -17.67
C GLN A 113 16.09 0.52 -16.58
N HIS A 114 16.64 -0.65 -16.93
CA HIS A 114 17.40 -1.55 -16.05
C HIS A 114 18.66 -0.94 -15.37
N ASN A 115 18.97 0.34 -15.60
CA ASN A 115 20.20 0.99 -15.14
C ASN A 115 19.99 2.34 -14.45
N TYR A 116 18.75 2.79 -14.20
CA TYR A 116 18.57 3.99 -13.40
C TYR A 116 18.65 3.63 -11.92
N GLN A 117 19.84 3.78 -11.34
CA GLN A 117 19.94 3.81 -9.88
C GLN A 117 19.43 5.17 -9.41
N PRO A 118 18.31 5.22 -8.66
CA PRO A 118 17.88 6.45 -8.05
C PRO A 118 18.99 6.91 -7.12
N ASN A 119 19.55 8.09 -7.41
CA ASN A 119 20.45 8.73 -6.47
C ASN A 119 19.59 9.31 -5.34
N PHE A 120 19.22 8.46 -4.38
CA PHE A 120 18.70 8.89 -3.09
C PHE A 120 19.87 9.56 -2.35
N ASN A 121 20.25 10.75 -2.80
CA ASN A 121 21.40 11.56 -2.35
C ASN A 121 21.32 11.94 -0.86
N VAL A 122 20.25 11.53 -0.19
CA VAL A 122 20.12 11.43 1.26
C VAL A 122 19.46 10.08 1.49
N SER A 123 20.21 9.12 2.02
CA SER A 123 19.62 7.83 2.41
C SER A 123 18.71 8.08 3.60
N PHE A 124 17.67 7.26 3.80
CA PHE A 124 16.90 7.33 5.04
C PHE A 124 17.79 7.10 6.27
N GLN A 125 18.90 6.38 6.09
CA GLN A 125 19.94 6.17 7.08
C GLN A 125 20.61 7.45 7.57
N ASP A 126 20.82 8.44 6.69
CA ASP A 126 21.35 9.76 7.08
C ASP A 126 20.39 10.49 8.03
N TYR A 127 19.08 10.31 7.85
CA TYR A 127 18.06 10.88 8.73
C TYR A 127 17.95 10.13 10.06
N GLN A 128 18.00 8.80 10.04
CA GLN A 128 18.01 7.95 11.25
C GLN A 128 19.21 8.28 12.14
N ASN A 129 20.40 8.48 11.54
CA ASN A 129 21.60 8.88 12.27
C ASN A 129 21.46 10.25 12.95
N TYR A 130 20.67 11.17 12.39
CA TYR A 130 20.46 12.51 12.94
C TYR A 130 19.36 12.56 14.01
N LEU A 131 18.27 11.81 13.82
CA LEU A 131 17.10 11.87 14.68
C LEU A 131 17.18 10.88 15.86
N GLY A 132 17.94 9.79 15.73
CA GLY A 132 17.90 8.64 16.62
C GLY A 132 16.95 7.56 16.11
N GLN A 133 16.96 6.38 16.76
CA GLN A 133 16.13 5.24 16.39
C GLN A 133 14.69 5.44 16.87
N TYR A 134 13.76 5.58 15.93
CA TYR A 134 12.33 5.64 16.20
C TYR A 134 11.66 4.53 15.42
N GLN A 135 11.15 3.53 16.13
CA GLN A 135 10.52 2.36 15.52
C GLN A 135 9.50 2.72 14.41
N ALA A 136 8.59 3.66 14.66
CA ALA A 136 7.61 4.09 13.67
C ALA A 136 8.23 4.78 12.42
N LEU A 137 9.36 5.46 12.58
CA LEU A 137 10.08 6.03 11.44
C LEU A 137 10.85 4.94 10.69
N ASP A 138 11.51 4.05 11.43
CA ASP A 138 12.33 2.97 10.87
C ASP A 138 11.46 2.01 10.05
N GLU A 139 10.36 1.51 10.59
CA GLU A 139 9.42 0.65 9.87
C GLU A 139 8.70 1.40 8.73
N ALA A 140 8.45 2.71 8.87
CA ALA A 140 7.92 3.51 7.77
C ALA A 140 8.93 3.65 6.63
N VAL A 141 10.23 3.73 6.93
CA VAL A 141 11.31 3.72 5.94
C VAL A 141 11.40 2.36 5.29
N ASP A 142 11.34 1.27 6.06
CA ASP A 142 11.40 -0.10 5.57
C ASP A 142 10.28 -0.39 4.57
N VAL A 143 9.08 0.16 4.76
CA VAL A 143 8.01 0.12 3.75
C VAL A 143 8.47 0.70 2.42
N PHE A 144 9.09 1.89 2.42
CA PHE A 144 9.55 2.53 1.19
C PHE A 144 10.74 1.81 0.56
N GLU A 145 11.61 1.18 1.35
CA GLU A 145 12.69 0.33 0.84
C GLU A 145 12.13 -0.95 0.18
N ASN A 146 11.17 -1.62 0.82
CA ASN A 146 10.49 -2.77 0.25
C ASN A 146 9.70 -2.40 -1.02
N MET A 147 9.11 -1.21 -1.10
CA MET A 147 8.42 -0.74 -2.32
C MET A 147 9.33 -0.74 -3.55
N LEU A 148 10.62 -0.43 -3.40
CA LEU A 148 11.61 -0.48 -4.49
C LEU A 148 11.81 -1.90 -5.04
N GLN A 149 11.61 -2.91 -4.19
CA GLN A 149 11.75 -4.32 -4.53
C GLN A 149 10.48 -4.90 -5.17
N VAL A 150 9.32 -4.23 -5.08
CA VAL A 150 8.06 -4.73 -5.64
C VAL A 150 8.11 -4.85 -7.17
N LEU A 151 8.99 -4.10 -7.82
CA LEU A 151 9.23 -4.20 -9.27
C LEU A 151 10.12 -5.39 -9.66
N GLU A 152 10.82 -6.01 -8.72
CA GLU A 152 11.62 -7.21 -8.95
C GLU A 152 10.73 -8.46 -8.88
N SER A 153 10.39 -9.06 -10.03
CA SER A 153 9.39 -10.14 -10.13
C SER A 153 9.59 -11.34 -9.20
N ILE A 154 10.83 -11.62 -8.77
CA ILE A 154 11.15 -12.72 -7.85
C ILE A 154 10.83 -12.35 -6.39
N LYS A 155 10.96 -11.06 -6.03
CA LYS A 155 10.78 -10.56 -4.67
C LYS A 155 9.44 -9.87 -4.43
N THR A 156 8.65 -9.62 -5.48
CA THR A 156 7.39 -8.84 -5.39
C THR A 156 6.48 -9.32 -4.26
N ARG A 157 6.30 -10.64 -4.10
CA ARG A 157 5.43 -11.22 -3.07
C ARG A 157 5.97 -11.05 -1.65
N GLU A 158 7.27 -11.30 -1.46
CA GLU A 158 7.94 -11.10 -0.17
C GLU A 158 7.95 -9.63 0.23
N ALA A 159 8.27 -8.74 -0.72
CA ALA A 159 8.29 -7.30 -0.50
C ALA A 159 6.92 -6.76 -0.06
N ILE A 160 5.80 -7.21 -0.67
CA ILE A 160 4.48 -6.77 -0.22
C ILE A 160 4.10 -7.37 1.14
N LEU A 161 4.52 -8.61 1.45
CA LEU A 161 4.31 -9.18 2.80
C LEU A 161 5.05 -8.35 3.86
N ASN A 162 6.31 -8.00 3.63
CA ASN A 162 7.10 -7.17 4.54
C ASN A 162 6.45 -5.78 4.75
N ILE A 163 5.97 -5.14 3.67
CA ILE A 163 5.23 -3.87 3.76
C ILE A 163 4.00 -4.01 4.66
N LEU A 164 3.24 -5.10 4.53
CA LEU A 164 2.04 -5.32 5.32
C LEU A 164 2.37 -5.65 6.78
N ASP A 165 3.48 -6.34 7.02
CA ASP A 165 3.99 -6.60 8.37
C ASP A 165 4.32 -5.30 9.10
N ASP A 166 5.14 -4.43 8.48
CA ASP A 166 5.49 -3.10 9.00
C ASP A 166 4.26 -2.23 9.30
N CYS A 167 3.19 -2.41 8.49
CA CYS A 167 1.96 -1.64 8.63
C CYS A 167 1.01 -2.18 9.71
N PHE A 168 0.82 -3.51 9.80
CA PHE A 168 -0.19 -4.11 10.68
C PHE A 168 0.39 -4.56 12.02
N GLN A 169 1.58 -5.15 12.01
CA GLN A 169 2.27 -5.65 13.20
C GLN A 169 3.24 -4.59 13.75
N GLY A 170 3.86 -3.83 12.85
CA GLY A 170 4.71 -2.68 13.17
C GLY A 170 3.92 -1.39 13.45
N TYR A 171 4.64 -0.29 13.33
CA TYR A 171 4.23 1.07 13.67
C TYR A 171 4.27 2.03 12.47
N ALA A 172 4.48 1.54 11.24
CA ALA A 172 4.57 2.39 10.05
C ALA A 172 3.31 3.25 9.82
N ILE A 173 2.12 2.77 10.22
CA ILE A 173 0.86 3.55 10.21
C ILE A 173 0.30 3.75 11.63
N PHE A 174 0.78 2.98 12.62
CA PHE A 174 0.23 2.77 13.98
C PHE A 174 -0.92 3.69 14.42
N PRO A 175 -2.18 3.31 14.19
CA PRO A 175 -3.32 4.08 14.68
C PRO A 175 -3.58 3.90 16.19
N GLY A 176 -2.70 3.22 16.93
CA GLY A 176 -2.97 2.71 18.27
C GLY A 176 -3.59 1.31 18.25
N SER A 177 -3.60 0.64 19.41
CA SER A 177 -4.14 -0.72 19.54
C SER A 177 -5.59 -0.85 19.08
N GLN A 178 -6.41 0.17 19.37
CA GLN A 178 -7.83 0.20 18.99
C GLN A 178 -8.06 0.31 17.48
N GLY A 179 -7.08 0.82 16.72
CA GLY A 179 -7.21 1.05 15.28
C GLY A 179 -6.57 -0.02 14.39
N ARG A 180 -5.82 -0.98 14.95
CA ARG A 180 -5.11 -2.02 14.15
C ARG A 180 -6.08 -2.90 13.37
N ARG A 181 -7.16 -3.32 14.03
CA ARG A 181 -8.22 -4.09 13.37
C ARG A 181 -8.87 -3.31 12.24
N GLU A 182 -9.15 -2.02 12.45
CA GLU A 182 -9.75 -1.15 11.43
C GLU A 182 -8.81 -0.94 10.23
N LEU A 183 -7.50 -0.82 10.48
CA LEU A 183 -6.47 -0.73 9.45
C LEU A 183 -6.41 -2.02 8.61
N PHE A 184 -6.44 -3.18 9.26
CA PHE A 184 -6.48 -4.48 8.57
C PHE A 184 -7.77 -4.65 7.76
N ASP A 185 -8.93 -4.36 8.35
CA ASP A 185 -10.22 -4.45 7.66
C ASP A 185 -10.29 -3.48 6.47
N TRP A 186 -9.73 -2.27 6.57
CA TRP A 186 -9.62 -1.36 5.43
C TRP A 186 -8.80 -1.99 4.29
N TRP A 187 -7.65 -2.58 4.60
CA TRP A 187 -6.85 -3.25 3.58
C TRP A 187 -7.61 -4.42 2.94
N LEU A 188 -8.21 -5.28 3.77
CA LEU A 188 -8.89 -6.49 3.33
C LEU A 188 -10.17 -6.19 2.52
N LEU A 189 -10.93 -5.17 2.91
CA LEU A 189 -12.27 -4.91 2.37
C LEU A 189 -12.33 -3.79 1.33
N ASP A 190 -11.34 -2.90 1.28
CA ASP A 190 -11.28 -1.79 0.31
C ASP A 190 -10.06 -1.93 -0.60
N VAL A 191 -8.85 -2.09 -0.05
CA VAL A 191 -7.61 -2.13 -0.85
C VAL A 191 -7.55 -3.37 -1.74
N VAL A 192 -7.71 -4.57 -1.17
CA VAL A 192 -7.63 -5.84 -1.91
C VAL A 192 -8.62 -5.89 -3.07
N PRO A 193 -9.95 -5.66 -2.88
CA PRO A 193 -10.90 -5.68 -3.99
C PRO A 193 -10.66 -4.58 -5.02
N SER A 194 -10.31 -3.37 -4.58
CA SER A 194 -10.10 -2.24 -5.49
C SER A 194 -8.92 -2.49 -6.41
N VAL A 195 -7.79 -2.91 -5.84
CA VAL A 195 -6.58 -3.20 -6.59
C VAL A 195 -6.78 -4.40 -7.52
N PHE A 196 -7.50 -5.44 -7.09
CA PHE A 196 -7.86 -6.57 -7.94
C PHE A 196 -8.63 -6.13 -9.20
N CYS A 197 -9.55 -5.18 -9.04
CA CYS A 197 -10.32 -4.56 -10.12
C CYS A 197 -9.56 -3.45 -10.88
N GLY A 198 -8.27 -3.21 -10.58
CA GLY A 198 -7.45 -2.21 -11.28
C GLY A 198 -7.77 -0.75 -10.94
N ARG A 199 -8.26 -0.49 -9.72
CA ARG A 199 -8.59 0.87 -9.23
C ARG A 199 -8.07 1.12 -7.82
N LEU A 200 -8.05 2.39 -7.42
CA LEU A 200 -7.72 2.80 -6.06
C LEU A 200 -8.88 2.55 -5.07
N PRO A 201 -8.57 2.27 -3.79
CA PRO A 201 -9.59 2.23 -2.74
C PRO A 201 -10.22 3.60 -2.54
N LYS A 202 -11.46 3.63 -2.03
CA LYS A 202 -12.19 4.89 -1.84
C LYS A 202 -11.65 5.69 -0.67
N ASN A 203 -11.30 5.00 0.40
CA ASN A 203 -10.77 5.60 1.61
C ASN A 203 -9.29 5.24 1.77
N ILE A 204 -8.59 6.00 2.60
CA ILE A 204 -7.21 5.71 2.99
C ILE A 204 -7.09 5.76 4.50
N HIS A 205 -6.51 4.71 5.08
CA HIS A 205 -6.20 4.69 6.51
C HIS A 205 -4.78 5.19 6.72
N THR A 206 -4.58 6.16 7.61
CA THR A 206 -3.27 6.73 7.91
C THR A 206 -3.07 6.85 9.43
N LEU A 207 -1.87 7.24 9.87
CA LEU A 207 -1.61 7.61 11.27
C LEU A 207 -2.55 8.72 11.78
N LYS A 208 -3.11 9.54 10.87
CA LYS A 208 -4.07 10.61 11.20
C LYS A 208 -5.52 10.14 11.22
N GLY A 209 -5.76 8.84 11.06
CA GLY A 209 -7.09 8.23 10.90
C GLY A 209 -7.50 8.06 9.44
N VAL A 210 -8.80 7.84 9.23
CA VAL A 210 -9.40 7.56 7.92
C VAL A 210 -9.66 8.85 7.15
N GLY A 211 -9.13 8.93 5.92
CA GLY A 211 -9.32 10.03 4.98
C GLY A 211 -9.88 9.56 3.64
N LYS A 212 -10.03 10.51 2.69
CA LYS A 212 -10.44 10.21 1.31
C LYS A 212 -9.23 10.04 0.41
N MET A 213 -9.18 8.93 -0.32
CA MET A 213 -8.06 8.65 -1.24
C MET A 213 -7.90 9.76 -2.30
N THR A 214 -9.00 10.38 -2.74
CA THR A 214 -9.00 11.50 -3.70
C THR A 214 -8.13 12.69 -3.28
N GLN A 215 -7.98 12.93 -1.97
CA GLN A 215 -7.10 13.98 -1.45
C GLN A 215 -5.60 13.69 -1.66
N HIS A 216 -5.25 12.42 -1.84
CA HIS A 216 -3.89 11.95 -2.05
C HIS A 216 -3.60 11.69 -3.54
N ILE A 217 -4.62 11.31 -4.33
CA ILE A 217 -4.51 11.05 -5.78
C ILE A 217 -3.86 12.21 -6.53
N THR A 218 -4.19 13.46 -6.19
CA THR A 218 -3.63 14.63 -6.88
C THR A 218 -2.10 14.64 -6.81
N LYS A 219 -1.52 14.37 -5.64
CA LYS A 219 -0.06 14.34 -5.47
C LYS A 219 0.59 13.20 -6.25
N ILE A 220 -0.07 12.05 -6.33
CA ILE A 220 0.44 10.88 -7.06
C ILE A 220 0.38 11.12 -8.56
N ARG A 221 -0.70 11.74 -9.04
CA ARG A 221 -0.82 12.22 -10.41
C ARG A 221 0.29 13.20 -10.75
N ASP A 222 0.61 14.13 -9.86
CA ASP A 222 1.72 15.07 -10.07
C ASP A 222 3.07 14.33 -10.22
N TYR A 223 3.33 13.31 -9.42
CA TYR A 223 4.53 12.47 -9.57
C TYR A 223 4.55 11.74 -10.92
N PHE A 224 3.43 11.14 -11.32
CA PHE A 224 3.31 10.47 -12.62
C PHE A 224 3.49 11.44 -13.80
N PHE A 225 2.83 12.61 -13.79
CA PHE A 225 2.94 13.58 -14.88
C PHE A 225 4.35 14.19 -14.97
N LYS A 226 5.06 14.36 -13.85
CA LYS A 226 6.49 14.72 -13.87
C LYS A 226 7.31 13.66 -14.60
N VAL A 227 7.06 12.38 -14.33
CA VAL A 227 7.74 11.27 -15.01
C VAL A 227 7.46 11.28 -16.51
N VAL A 228 6.20 11.37 -16.92
CA VAL A 228 5.82 11.38 -18.34
C VAL A 228 6.41 12.61 -19.04
N GLY A 229 6.24 13.80 -18.49
CA GLY A 229 6.75 15.05 -19.06
C GLY A 229 8.26 15.07 -19.23
N ASN A 230 9.01 14.57 -18.24
CA ASN A 230 10.47 14.54 -18.28
C ASN A 230 11.05 13.47 -19.23
N ASN A 231 10.26 12.46 -19.63
CA ASN A 231 10.73 11.32 -20.42
C ASN A 231 10.05 11.18 -21.79
N GLN A 232 9.32 12.20 -22.27
CA GLN A 232 8.64 12.17 -23.60
C GLN A 232 9.58 11.88 -24.78
N SER A 233 10.89 12.11 -24.63
CA SER A 233 11.91 11.84 -25.66
C SER A 233 12.54 10.44 -25.57
N GLN A 234 12.23 9.64 -24.55
CA GLN A 234 12.76 8.28 -24.39
C GLN A 234 11.90 7.30 -25.20
N GLY A 235 12.37 6.95 -26.41
CA GLY A 235 11.65 6.18 -27.44
C GLY A 235 11.26 4.73 -27.12
N ASN A 236 11.15 4.34 -25.85
CA ASN A 236 10.76 3.00 -25.40
C ASN A 236 9.69 3.08 -24.29
N THR A 237 8.62 3.84 -24.54
CA THR A 237 7.49 4.00 -23.60
C THR A 237 6.57 2.79 -23.67
N ASN A 238 6.31 2.10 -22.55
CA ASN A 238 5.25 1.09 -22.49
C ASN A 238 3.87 1.78 -22.34
N LEU A 239 3.20 2.00 -23.46
CA LEU A 239 1.89 2.70 -23.51
C LEU A 239 0.80 1.95 -22.76
N GLU A 240 0.83 0.61 -22.72
CA GLU A 240 -0.15 -0.19 -21.97
C GLU A 240 -0.02 0.05 -20.46
N LYS A 241 1.21 0.04 -19.93
CA LYS A 241 1.47 0.35 -18.52
C LYS A 241 1.13 1.79 -18.17
N GLN A 242 1.36 2.73 -19.09
CA GLN A 242 0.97 4.13 -18.91
C GLN A 242 -0.57 4.27 -18.85
N ASP A 243 -1.30 3.62 -19.74
CA ASP A 243 -2.77 3.61 -19.73
C ASP A 243 -3.33 2.93 -18.49
N LEU A 244 -2.75 1.80 -18.08
CA LEU A 244 -3.13 1.11 -16.84
C LEU A 244 -2.95 2.01 -15.62
N LEU A 245 -1.83 2.72 -15.51
CA LEU A 245 -1.58 3.66 -14.42
C LEU A 245 -2.57 4.84 -14.46
N LEU A 246 -2.90 5.35 -15.66
CA LEU A 246 -3.92 6.40 -15.81
C LEU A 246 -5.31 5.93 -15.37
N ARG A 247 -5.70 4.69 -15.72
CA ARG A 247 -6.95 4.08 -15.26
C ARG A 247 -6.96 3.89 -13.75
N PHE A 248 -5.86 3.39 -13.18
CA PHE A 248 -5.71 3.21 -11.74
C PHE A 248 -5.82 4.54 -10.98
N LEU A 249 -5.25 5.61 -11.54
CA LEU A 249 -5.30 6.96 -10.97
C LEU A 249 -6.56 7.75 -11.38
N ALA A 250 -7.47 7.15 -12.14
CA ALA A 250 -8.77 7.75 -12.40
C ALA A 250 -9.59 7.66 -11.12
N SER A 251 -9.94 8.81 -10.54
CA SER A 251 -10.93 8.82 -9.46
C SER A 251 -12.27 8.43 -10.08
N ASP A 252 -12.84 7.30 -9.65
CA ASP A 252 -14.27 7.02 -9.85
C ASP A 252 -15.03 8.26 -9.34
N LYS A 253 -15.67 8.97 -10.26
CA LYS A 253 -16.49 10.16 -9.95
C LYS A 253 -17.73 9.77 -9.15
#